data_AF-A0A925SV00-F1
#
_entry.id   AF-A0A925SV00-F1
#
_cell.length_a   1.000
_cell.length_b   1.000
_cell.length_c   1.000
_cell.angle_alpha   90.00
_cell.angle_beta   90.00
_cell.angle_gamma   90.00
#
_symmetry.space_group_name_H-M   'P 1'
#
loop_
_entity.id
_entity.type
_entity.pdbx_description
1 polymer ?
#
loop_
_entity_poly.entity_id
_entity_poly.type
_entity_poly.pdbx_seq_one_letter_code
_entity_poly.pdbx_strand_id
1 'polypeptide(L)'
;MDTEVPKDAPRHGGNIFTIFITSLSAAIVVAGGLGIVLQAGILAAVARMGLGPSFLWAGTAINAALTLWLAVWTFARSWHVERRLKAGLEVDEPKLSILANFRGS
;
A
#
# COMPACT_ATOMS: atom_id res chain seq x y z
N MET A 1 20.10 21.51 34.01
CA MET A 1 19.09 22.03 33.07
C MET A 1 18.67 20.84 32.23
N ASP A 2 17.80 20.02 32.80
CA ASP A 2 17.33 18.78 32.21
C ASP A 2 16.37 19.12 31.07
N THR A 3 16.82 18.95 29.84
CA THR A 3 15.95 19.04 28.66
C THR A 3 15.19 17.73 28.55
N GLU A 4 14.12 17.61 29.33
CA GLU A 4 13.10 16.58 29.09
C GLU A 4 12.47 16.86 27.72
N VAL A 5 12.97 16.15 26.70
CA VAL A 5 12.24 16.00 25.45
C VAL A 5 10.95 15.27 25.82
N PRO A 6 9.75 15.84 25.58
CA PRO A 6 8.53 15.09 25.80
C PRO A 6 8.55 13.89 24.85
N LYS A 7 8.82 12.71 25.42
CA LYS A 7 8.82 11.42 24.74
C LYS A 7 7.39 10.92 24.59
N ASP A 8 6.49 11.79 24.17
CA ASP A 8 5.18 11.39 23.70
C ASP A 8 5.34 11.04 22.23
N ALA A 9 5.90 9.86 21.96
CA ALA A 9 5.64 9.19 20.70
C ALA A 9 4.11 9.20 20.53
N PRO A 10 3.57 9.74 19.43
CA PRO A 10 2.13 9.86 19.29
C PRO A 10 1.54 8.48 19.51
N ARG A 11 0.65 8.33 20.50
CA ARG A 11 -0.17 7.12 20.69
C ARG A 11 -1.05 7.00 19.46
N HIS A 12 -0.49 6.55 18.34
CA HIS A 12 -1.19 6.20 17.12
C HIS A 12 -1.85 4.83 17.30
N GLY A 13 -2.51 4.65 18.44
CA GLY A 13 -3.29 3.48 18.81
C GLY A 13 -4.76 3.77 18.60
N GLY A 14 -5.13 4.11 17.36
CA GLY A 14 -6.54 4.18 16.96
C GLY A 14 -7.22 2.82 17.17
N ASN A 15 -8.54 2.83 17.37
CA ASN A 15 -9.32 1.61 17.44
C ASN A 15 -9.05 0.74 16.19
N ILE A 16 -9.17 -0.59 16.27
CA ILE A 16 -8.98 -1.52 15.14
C ILE A 16 -9.81 -1.09 13.93
N PHE A 17 -10.98 -0.50 14.17
CA PHE A 17 -11.83 0.07 13.14
C PHE A 17 -11.21 1.29 12.44
N THR A 18 -10.52 2.16 13.17
CA THR A 18 -9.80 3.32 12.60
C THR A 18 -8.63 2.86 11.72
N ILE A 19 -7.88 1.86 12.19
CA ILE A 19 -6.79 1.20 11.44
C ILE A 19 -7.34 0.59 10.13
N PHE A 20 -8.50 -0.07 10.21
CA PHE A 20 -9.14 -0.62 9.02
C PHE A 20 -9.51 0.47 8.00
N ILE A 21 -10.17 1.53 8.46
CA ILE A 21 -10.62 2.63 7.58
C ILE A 21 -9.43 3.33 6.94
N THR A 22 -8.41 3.68 7.72
CA THR A 22 -7.22 4.38 7.22
C THR A 22 -6.44 3.53 6.21
N SER A 23 -6.23 2.24 6.50
CA SER A 23 -5.65 1.28 5.57
C SER A 23 -6.49 1.10 4.29
N LEU A 24 -7.82 1.04 4.40
CA LEU A 24 -8.73 0.92 3.27
C LEU A 24 -8.73 2.19 2.40
N SER A 25 -8.78 3.38 3.02
CA SER A 25 -8.69 4.66 2.31
C SER A 25 -7.38 4.78 1.54
N ALA A 26 -6.25 4.41 2.15
CA ALA A 26 -4.96 4.39 1.48
C ALA A 26 -4.97 3.45 0.26
N ALA A 27 -5.55 2.25 0.39
CA ALA A 27 -5.66 1.29 -0.71
C ALA A 27 -6.52 1.83 -1.86
N ILE A 28 -7.67 2.44 -1.56
CA ILE A 28 -8.57 3.01 -2.58
C ILE A 28 -7.90 4.16 -3.32
N VAL A 29 -7.24 5.07 -2.60
CA VAL A 29 -6.58 6.24 -3.22
C VAL A 29 -5.45 5.80 -4.14
N VAL A 30 -4.57 4.90 -3.65
CA VAL A 30 -3.40 4.44 -4.41
C VAL A 30 -3.82 3.58 -5.61
N ALA A 31 -4.65 2.55 -5.38
CA ALA A 31 -5.06 1.65 -6.44
C ALA A 31 -6.03 2.34 -7.43
N GLY A 32 -7.02 3.07 -6.91
CA GLY A 32 -8.01 3.76 -7.73
C GLY A 32 -7.38 4.83 -8.62
N GLY A 33 -6.46 5.64 -8.07
CA GLY A 33 -5.75 6.65 -8.84
C GLY A 33 -4.98 6.05 -10.02
N LEU A 34 -4.19 4.99 -9.77
CA LEU A 34 -3.45 4.33 -10.84
C LEU A 34 -4.37 3.64 -11.85
N GLY A 35 -5.40 2.93 -11.37
CA GLY A 35 -6.34 2.19 -12.21
C GLY A 35 -7.09 3.09 -13.18
N ILE A 36 -7.52 4.28 -12.74
CA ILE A 36 -8.19 5.28 -13.59
C ILE A 36 -7.23 5.80 -14.67
N VAL A 37 -6.00 6.16 -14.31
CA VAL A 37 -5.00 6.67 -15.25
C VAL A 37 -4.67 5.64 -16.33
N LEU A 38 -4.44 4.39 -15.94
CA LEU A 38 -4.16 3.30 -16.87
C LEU A 38 -5.37 3.01 -17.78
N GLN A 39 -6.59 3.01 -17.23
CA GLN A 39 -7.80 2.78 -18.02
C GLN A 39 -8.01 3.88 -19.05
N ALA A 40 -7.81 5.14 -18.67
CA ALA A 40 -7.86 6.27 -19.59
C ALA A 40 -6.82 6.12 -20.71
N GLY A 41 -5.60 5.68 -20.38
CA GLY A 41 -4.54 5.38 -21.35
C GLY A 41 -4.94 4.27 -22.34
N ILE A 42 -5.55 3.19 -21.86
CA ILE A 42 -6.04 2.09 -22.71
C ILE A 42 -7.11 2.59 -23.67
N LEU A 43 -8.11 3.32 -23.16
CA LEU A 43 -9.18 3.89 -23.98
C LEU A 43 -8.63 4.86 -25.03
N ALA A 44 -7.68 5.72 -24.63
CA ALA A 44 -7.02 6.64 -25.54
C ALA A 44 -6.22 5.91 -26.63
N ALA A 45 -5.48 4.84 -26.29
CA ALA A 45 -4.74 4.03 -27.25
C ALA A 45 -5.69 3.34 -28.25
N VAL A 46 -6.79 2.77 -27.77
CA VAL A 46 -7.83 2.16 -28.61
C VAL A 46 -8.39 3.18 -29.60
N ALA A 47 -8.76 4.37 -29.12
CA ALA A 47 -9.32 5.42 -29.96
C ALA A 47 -8.31 6.00 -30.95
N ARG A 48 -7.04 6.19 -30.54
CA ARG A 48 -6.01 6.85 -31.35
C ARG A 48 -5.43 5.92 -32.42
N MET A 49 -5.27 4.64 -32.10
CA MET A 49 -4.62 3.65 -32.97
C MET A 49 -5.63 2.73 -33.68
N GLY A 50 -6.93 2.87 -33.40
CA GLY A 50 -7.97 2.02 -33.99
C GLY A 50 -7.88 0.56 -33.54
N LEU A 51 -7.44 0.30 -32.31
CA LEU A 51 -7.26 -1.06 -31.81
C LEU A 51 -8.62 -1.73 -31.63
N GLY A 52 -8.69 -3.02 -31.96
CA GLY A 52 -9.93 -3.79 -31.90
C GLY A 52 -10.42 -4.07 -30.47
N PRO A 53 -11.65 -4.60 -30.32
CA PRO A 53 -12.26 -4.91 -29.02
C PRO A 53 -11.42 -5.83 -28.14
N SER A 54 -10.66 -6.75 -28.74
CA SER A 54 -9.78 -7.67 -28.01
C SER A 54 -8.72 -6.94 -27.19
N PHE A 55 -8.13 -5.87 -27.72
CA PHE A 55 -7.13 -5.07 -27.00
C PHE A 55 -7.77 -4.31 -25.85
N LEU A 56 -8.96 -3.73 -26.07
CA LEU A 56 -9.70 -3.02 -25.02
C LEU A 56 -9.99 -3.96 -23.84
N TRP A 57 -10.54 -5.15 -24.12
CA TRP A 57 -10.87 -6.13 -23.09
C TRP A 57 -9.62 -6.68 -22.39
N ALA A 58 -8.59 -7.05 -23.13
CA ALA A 58 -7.34 -7.55 -22.56
C ALA A 58 -6.65 -6.49 -21.70
N GLY A 59 -6.51 -5.27 -22.21
CA GLY A 59 -5.92 -4.15 -21.48
C GLY A 59 -6.71 -3.82 -20.21
N THR A 60 -8.04 -3.78 -20.30
CA THR A 60 -8.91 -3.52 -19.14
C THR A 60 -8.81 -4.63 -18.10
N ALA A 61 -8.77 -5.90 -18.53
CA ALA A 61 -8.64 -7.03 -17.62
C ALA A 61 -7.28 -7.03 -16.89
N ILE A 62 -6.19 -6.75 -17.61
CA ILE A 62 -4.85 -6.62 -17.02
C ILE A 62 -4.82 -5.44 -16.04
N ASN A 63 -5.37 -4.28 -16.43
CA ASN A 63 -5.45 -3.12 -15.56
C ASN A 63 -6.25 -3.41 -14.29
N ALA A 64 -7.40 -4.08 -14.41
CA ALA A 64 -8.22 -4.47 -13.27
C ALA A 64 -7.47 -5.42 -12.32
N ALA A 65 -6.75 -6.41 -12.87
CA ALA A 65 -5.94 -7.33 -12.08
C ALA A 65 -4.80 -6.61 -11.32
N LEU A 66 -4.09 -5.69 -11.99
CA LEU A 66 -3.04 -4.88 -11.37
C LEU A 66 -3.58 -3.94 -10.30
N THR A 67 -4.72 -3.30 -10.57
CA THR A 67 -5.40 -2.41 -9.63
C THR A 67 -5.85 -3.18 -8.39
N LEU A 68 -6.46 -4.35 -8.57
CA LEU A 68 -6.87 -5.21 -7.47
C LEU A 68 -5.67 -5.70 -6.65
N TRP A 69 -4.61 -6.14 -7.33
CA TRP A 69 -3.36 -6.54 -6.67
C TRP A 69 -2.78 -5.42 -5.81
N LEU A 70 -2.68 -4.20 -6.36
CA LEU A 70 -2.20 -3.03 -5.64
C LEU A 70 -3.10 -2.64 -4.48
N ALA A 71 -4.42 -2.74 -4.63
CA ALA A 71 -5.36 -2.48 -3.54
C ALA A 71 -5.13 -3.45 -2.38
N VAL A 72 -5.06 -4.76 -2.68
CA VAL A 72 -4.81 -5.79 -1.67
C VAL A 72 -3.45 -5.61 -1.01
N TRP A 73 -2.39 -5.36 -1.80
CA TRP A 73 -1.05 -5.14 -1.28
C TRP A 73 -0.96 -3.91 -0.37
N THR A 74 -1.50 -2.77 -0.82
CA THR A 74 -1.49 -1.51 -0.06
C THR A 74 -2.28 -1.67 1.22
N PHE A 75 -3.47 -2.27 1.14
CA PHE A 75 -4.28 -2.56 2.33
C PHE A 75 -3.55 -3.46 3.32
N ALA A 76 -2.99 -4.59 2.86
CA ALA A 76 -2.29 -5.53 3.70
C ALA A 76 -1.04 -4.90 4.35
N ARG A 77 -0.30 -4.08 3.60
CA ARG A 77 0.90 -3.41 4.13
C ARG A 77 0.54 -2.34 5.14
N SER A 78 -0.43 -1.47 4.85
CA SER A 78 -0.88 -0.44 5.80
C SER A 78 -1.41 -1.07 7.08
N TRP A 79 -2.21 -2.12 6.95
CA TRP A 79 -2.76 -2.87 8.09
C TRP A 79 -1.65 -3.50 8.96
N HIS A 80 -0.62 -4.07 8.32
CA HIS A 80 0.52 -4.62 9.03
C HIS A 80 1.29 -3.54 9.82
N VAL A 81 1.58 -2.41 9.17
CA VAL A 81 2.30 -1.28 9.77
C VAL A 81 1.55 -0.72 10.96
N GLU A 82 0.25 -0.47 10.82
CA GLU A 82 -0.58 0.10 11.89
C GLU A 82 -0.76 -0.86 13.07
N ARG A 83 -0.81 -2.18 12.83
CA ARG A 83 -0.78 -3.18 13.92
C ARG A 83 0.56 -3.17 14.67
N ARG A 84 1.68 -2.99 13.98
CA ARG A 84 3.02 -2.90 14.60
C ARG A 84 3.16 -1.62 15.42
N LEU A 85 2.72 -0.48 14.88
CA LEU A 85 2.66 0.79 15.60
C LEU A 85 1.82 0.70 16.87
N LYS A 86 0.65 0.05 16.79
CA LYS A 86 -0.21 -0.17 17.96
C LYS A 86 0.47 -1.03 19.04
N ALA A 87 1.33 -1.96 18.65
CA ALA A 87 2.11 -2.79 19.57
C ALA A 87 3.35 -2.06 20.16
N GLY A 88 3.58 -0.79 19.80
CA GLY A 88 4.75 -0.03 20.23
C GLY A 88 6.07 -0.53 19.63
N LEU A 89 6.00 -1.29 18.54
CA LEU A 89 7.16 -1.81 17.83
C LEU A 89 7.58 -0.83 16.72
N GLU A 90 8.87 -0.64 16.51
CA GLU A 90 9.38 0.14 15.38
C GLU A 90 8.95 -0.52 14.05
N VAL A 91 8.51 0.31 13.11
CA VAL A 91 7.81 -0.12 11.88
C VAL A 91 8.74 -0.83 10.88
N ASP A 92 10.04 -0.64 11.01
CA ASP A 92 11.07 -1.42 10.35
C ASP A 92 12.24 -1.51 11.34
N GLU A 93 12.51 -2.66 11.95
CA GLU A 93 13.89 -2.91 12.39
C GLU A 93 14.70 -3.00 11.09
N PRO A 94 15.61 -2.06 10.78
CA PRO A 94 16.53 -2.25 9.69
C PRO A 94 17.38 -3.47 10.07
N LYS A 95 17.06 -4.65 9.53
CA LYS A 95 17.96 -5.81 9.57
C LYS A 95 19.15 -5.52 8.65
N LEU A 96 19.97 -4.53 9.03
CA LEU A 96 21.27 -4.23 8.45
C LEU A 96 22.35 -5.22 8.91
N SER A 97 21.96 -6.31 9.58
CA SER A 97 22.90 -7.33 10.03
C SER A 97 22.74 -8.57 9.18
N ILE A 98 23.63 -8.73 8.20
CA ILE A 98 23.89 -10.00 7.50
C ILE A 98 24.17 -11.13 8.51
N LEU A 99 24.57 -10.80 9.75
CA LEU A 99 24.88 -11.75 10.82
C LEU A 99 23.65 -12.22 11.62
N ALA A 100 22.48 -11.60 11.48
CA ALA A 100 21.27 -12.05 12.19
C ALA A 100 20.73 -13.40 11.66
N ASN A 101 21.06 -13.77 10.41
CA ASN A 101 20.70 -15.06 9.81
C ASN A 101 21.67 -16.20 10.18
N PHE A 102 22.83 -15.91 10.78
CA PHE A 102 23.84 -16.92 11.13
C PHE A 102 23.85 -17.30 12.62
N ARG A 103 23.08 -16.61 13.46
CA ARG A 103 23.05 -16.84 14.92
C ARG A 103 21.92 -17.79 15.32
N GLY A 104 21.82 -18.91 14.61
CA GLY A 104 20.77 -19.92 14.78
C GLY A 104 21.14 -21.29 14.25
N SER A 105 22.44 -21.66 14.27
CA SER A 105 22.90 -23.05 14.15
C SER A 105 23.57 -23.49 15.44
#